data_AF-A0A9D5S083-F1
#
_entry.id   AF-A0A9D5S083-F1
#
_cell.length_a   1.000
_cell.length_b   1.000
_cell.length_c   1.000
_cell.angle_alpha   90.00
_cell.angle_beta   90.00
_cell.angle_gamma   90.00
#
_symmetry.space_group_name_H-M   'P 1'
#
loop_
_entity.id
_entity.type
_entity.pdbx_description
1 polymer ?
#
loop_
_entity_poly.entity_id
_entity_poly.type
_entity_poly.pdbx_seq_one_letter_code
_entity_poly.pdbx_strand_id
1 'polypeptide(L)'
;MQKRKLIIILSVIFILLIFLIIYFLYALNIIPHRKYTNKDFGIETYISLVDKDNDGIDDQTDIINNTRKYIKTKPKYQSKYYATGYPDDEYGVCTDVVAFSLKDSGYDLMDLVYNHVKENRELYNIDTIDKNIDFRRVVNLDVYFKNTAIVLTNDINKIGEWQGGDIVVFKKHIGIVSDKRNKNGVPFIIHHANPYQVHYEEDILEQRDDIIGHYRIS
;
A
#
# COMPACT_ATOMS: atom_id res chain seq x y z
N MET A 1 36.31 -5.54 44.34
CA MET A 1 35.50 -4.35 43.99
C MET A 1 35.44 -4.08 42.48
N GLN A 2 36.56 -4.15 41.75
CA GLN A 2 36.60 -3.90 40.29
C GLN A 2 35.78 -4.89 39.43
N LYS A 3 35.81 -6.21 39.73
CA LYS A 3 35.01 -7.22 38.99
C LYS A 3 33.50 -6.97 39.06
N ARG A 4 32.95 -6.57 40.22
CA ARG A 4 31.53 -6.21 40.37
C ARG A 4 31.15 -4.97 39.54
N LYS A 5 32.01 -3.94 39.53
CA LYS A 5 31.81 -2.75 38.69
C LYS A 5 31.83 -3.09 37.19
N LEU A 6 32.76 -3.95 36.77
CA LEU A 6 32.84 -4.41 35.37
C LEU A 6 31.58 -5.19 34.96
N ILE A 7 31.09 -6.11 35.81
CA ILE A 7 29.84 -6.85 35.54
C ILE A 7 28.67 -5.89 35.38
N ILE A 8 28.52 -4.90 36.27
CA ILE A 8 27.44 -3.91 36.18
C ILE A 8 27.54 -3.12 34.87
N ILE A 9 28.73 -2.65 34.49
CA ILE A 9 28.94 -1.92 33.22
C ILE A 9 28.56 -2.79 32.02
N LEU A 10 29.02 -4.05 31.99
CA LEU A 10 28.68 -4.97 30.91
C LEU A 10 27.17 -5.26 30.85
N SER A 11 26.50 -5.42 32.00
CA SER A 11 25.04 -5.57 32.05
C SER A 11 24.31 -4.35 31.51
N VAL A 12 24.75 -3.13 31.84
CA VAL A 12 24.15 -1.89 31.31
C VAL A 12 24.35 -1.80 29.79
N ILE A 13 25.56 -2.07 29.29
CA ILE A 13 25.84 -2.09 27.84
C ILE A 13 24.96 -3.12 27.13
N PHE A 14 24.82 -4.31 27.71
CA PHE A 14 23.98 -5.37 27.15
C PHE A 14 22.50 -4.97 27.09
N ILE A 15 21.99 -4.33 28.15
CA ILE A 15 20.61 -3.81 28.17
C ILE A 15 20.42 -2.73 27.10
N LEU A 16 21.36 -1.80 26.95
CA LEU A 16 21.31 -0.76 25.90
C LEU A 16 21.33 -1.38 24.50
N LEU A 17 22.13 -2.42 24.28
CA LEU A 17 22.15 -3.16 23.03
C LEU A 17 20.80 -3.81 22.73
N ILE A 18 20.15 -4.40 23.74
CA ILE A 18 18.80 -4.97 23.59
C ILE A 18 17.80 -3.90 23.17
N PHE A 19 17.80 -2.73 23.82
CA PHE A 19 16.89 -1.64 23.44
C PHE A 19 17.16 -1.15 22.03
N LEU A 20 18.42 -1.06 21.62
CA LEU A 20 18.78 -0.69 20.25
C LEU A 20 18.29 -1.72 19.22
N ILE A 21 18.43 -3.01 19.52
CA ILE A 21 17.91 -4.10 18.66
C ILE A 21 16.39 -4.00 18.56
N ILE A 22 15.67 -3.85 19.68
CA ILE A 22 14.21 -3.71 19.69
C ILE A 22 13.78 -2.49 18.88
N TYR A 23 14.46 -1.35 19.06
CA TYR A 23 14.19 -0.15 18.28
C TYR A 23 14.39 -0.39 16.79
N PHE A 24 15.47 -1.06 16.39
CA PHE A 24 15.74 -1.37 14.99
C PHE A 24 14.70 -2.33 14.40
N LEU A 25 14.32 -3.39 15.13
CA LEU A 25 13.25 -4.32 14.72
C LEU A 25 11.89 -3.61 14.60
N TYR A 26 11.62 -2.62 15.46
CA TYR A 26 10.43 -1.79 15.35
C TYR A 26 10.48 -0.86 14.14
N ALA A 27 11.61 -0.17 13.91
CA ALA A 27 11.79 0.72 12.77
C ALA A 27 11.70 -0.02 11.42
N LEU A 28 12.15 -1.28 11.36
CA LEU A 28 12.05 -2.16 10.20
C LEU A 28 10.69 -2.85 10.03
N ASN A 29 9.66 -2.44 10.79
CA ASN A 29 8.32 -3.04 10.75
C ASN A 29 8.28 -4.56 11.09
N ILE A 30 9.35 -5.14 11.65
CA ILE A 30 9.37 -6.56 12.05
C ILE A 30 8.48 -6.78 13.29
N ILE A 31 8.63 -5.90 14.28
CA ILE A 31 7.75 -5.86 15.45
C ILE A 31 6.46 -5.13 15.05
N PRO A 32 5.27 -5.73 15.22
CA PRO A 32 4.02 -5.06 14.90
C PRO A 32 3.86 -3.73 15.65
N HIS A 33 3.48 -2.69 14.91
CA HIS A 33 3.16 -1.40 15.51
C HIS A 33 1.75 -1.41 16.09
N ARG A 34 1.53 -0.57 17.11
CA ARG A 34 0.19 -0.33 17.65
C ARG A 34 -0.66 0.37 16.57
N LYS A 35 -1.84 -0.18 16.33
CA LYS A 35 -2.80 0.33 15.35
C LYS A 35 -3.91 1.12 16.03
N TYR A 36 -4.25 2.24 15.41
CA TYR A 36 -5.36 3.13 15.74
C TYR A 36 -6.33 3.19 14.54
N THR A 37 -7.43 3.90 14.70
CA THR A 37 -8.49 4.08 13.70
C THR A 37 -8.83 5.55 13.53
N ASN A 38 -9.60 5.89 12.52
CA ASN A 38 -10.15 7.24 12.31
C ASN A 38 -10.76 7.84 13.59
N LYS A 39 -11.50 7.03 14.36
CA LYS A 39 -12.17 7.45 15.61
C LYS A 39 -11.20 7.98 16.66
N ASP A 40 -9.99 7.43 16.74
CA ASP A 40 -8.98 7.85 17.73
C ASP A 40 -8.46 9.27 17.47
N PHE A 41 -8.65 9.79 16.25
CA PHE A 41 -8.21 11.13 15.82
C PHE A 41 -9.38 12.07 15.49
N GLY A 42 -10.62 11.66 15.76
CA GLY A 42 -11.81 12.45 15.41
C GLY A 42 -12.02 12.62 13.91
N ILE A 43 -11.49 11.71 13.10
CA ILE A 43 -11.66 11.69 11.64
C ILE A 43 -12.95 10.93 11.33
N GLU A 44 -13.80 11.49 10.48
CA GLU A 44 -14.94 10.76 9.93
C GLU A 44 -14.46 9.82 8.82
N THR A 45 -14.95 8.58 8.82
CA THR A 45 -14.62 7.62 7.76
C THR A 45 -15.35 8.02 6.48
N TYR A 46 -14.59 8.20 5.41
CA TYR A 46 -15.17 8.42 4.09
C TYR A 46 -15.94 7.17 3.65
N ILE A 47 -17.15 7.39 3.15
CA ILE A 47 -18.03 6.38 2.54
C ILE A 47 -18.26 6.84 1.11
N SER A 48 -17.94 6.00 0.13
CA SER A 48 -18.18 6.32 -1.28
C SER A 48 -19.68 6.46 -1.52
N LEU A 49 -20.06 7.39 -2.41
CA LEU A 49 -21.43 7.47 -2.92
C LEU A 49 -21.68 6.49 -4.08
N VAL A 50 -20.62 5.79 -4.50
CA VAL A 50 -20.64 4.83 -5.58
C VAL A 50 -20.39 3.43 -5.01
N ASP A 51 -21.14 2.49 -5.58
CA ASP A 51 -21.04 1.05 -5.43
C ASP A 51 -21.03 0.53 -6.87
N LYS A 52 -19.81 0.32 -7.39
CA LYS A 52 -19.58 0.12 -8.82
C LYS A 52 -20.12 -1.23 -9.31
N ASP A 53 -20.00 -2.26 -8.50
CA ASP A 53 -20.43 -3.62 -8.82
C ASP A 53 -21.84 -3.95 -8.30
N ASN A 54 -22.45 -3.04 -7.53
CA ASN A 54 -23.81 -3.11 -6.98
C ASN A 54 -23.99 -4.26 -5.99
N ASP A 55 -22.98 -4.54 -5.16
CA ASP A 55 -23.02 -5.60 -4.15
C ASP A 55 -23.62 -5.12 -2.80
N GLY A 56 -23.89 -3.82 -2.68
CA GLY A 56 -24.44 -3.17 -1.48
C GLY A 56 -23.38 -2.63 -0.51
N ILE A 57 -22.10 -2.68 -0.87
CA ILE A 57 -20.96 -2.11 -0.15
C ILE A 57 -20.43 -0.92 -0.97
N ASP A 58 -20.14 0.20 -0.32
CA ASP A 58 -19.55 1.33 -1.01
C ASP A 58 -18.11 1.01 -1.49
N ASP A 59 -17.69 1.57 -2.63
CA ASP A 59 -16.40 1.23 -3.25
C ASP A 59 -15.22 1.38 -2.28
N GLN A 60 -15.23 2.39 -1.41
CA GLN A 60 -14.11 2.62 -0.50
C GLN A 60 -13.97 1.49 0.52
N THR A 61 -15.09 1.08 1.12
CA THR A 61 -15.13 -0.07 2.05
C THR A 61 -14.79 -1.36 1.33
N ASP A 62 -15.30 -1.54 0.11
CA ASP A 62 -15.11 -2.77 -0.64
C ASP A 62 -13.64 -2.96 -1.07
N ILE A 63 -12.99 -1.90 -1.56
CA ILE A 63 -11.56 -1.91 -1.90
C ILE A 63 -10.71 -2.38 -0.71
N ILE A 64 -10.98 -1.88 0.51
CA ILE A 64 -10.29 -2.32 1.72
C ILE A 64 -10.55 -3.81 2.01
N ASN A 65 -11.79 -4.26 1.89
CA ASN A 65 -12.15 -5.66 2.12
C ASN A 65 -11.45 -6.59 1.12
N ASN A 66 -11.43 -6.22 -0.16
CA ASN A 66 -10.78 -6.95 -1.23
C ASN A 66 -9.26 -6.93 -1.09
N THR A 67 -8.68 -5.81 -0.67
CA THR A 67 -7.25 -5.73 -0.31
C THR A 67 -6.91 -6.79 0.75
N ARG A 68 -7.69 -6.83 1.84
CA ARG A 68 -7.49 -7.78 2.95
C ARG A 68 -7.70 -9.23 2.52
N LYS A 69 -8.69 -9.49 1.67
CA LYS A 69 -8.94 -10.80 1.07
C LYS A 69 -7.74 -11.26 0.25
N TYR A 70 -7.19 -10.40 -0.59
CA TYR A 70 -5.99 -10.70 -1.39
C TYR A 70 -4.77 -11.02 -0.50
N ILE A 71 -4.39 -10.15 0.44
CA ILE A 71 -3.19 -10.40 1.27
C ILE A 71 -3.35 -11.61 2.21
N LYS A 72 -4.59 -12.01 2.54
CA LYS A 72 -4.87 -13.23 3.32
C LYS A 72 -4.49 -14.51 2.56
N THR A 73 -4.41 -14.46 1.23
CA THR A 73 -3.86 -15.55 0.41
C THR A 73 -2.35 -15.73 0.58
N LYS A 74 -1.66 -14.74 1.19
CA LYS A 74 -0.21 -14.71 1.43
C LYS A 74 0.60 -14.82 0.14
N PRO A 75 0.41 -13.91 -0.83
CA PRO A 75 1.12 -13.96 -2.09
C PRO A 75 2.64 -13.86 -1.87
N LYS A 76 3.42 -14.70 -2.54
CA LYS A 76 4.88 -14.64 -2.49
C LYS A 76 5.41 -13.64 -3.50
N TYR A 77 6.44 -12.88 -3.14
CA TYR A 77 6.97 -11.88 -4.06
C TYR A 77 7.63 -12.54 -5.26
N GLN A 78 7.12 -12.29 -6.46
CA GLN A 78 7.81 -12.63 -7.70
C GLN A 78 7.34 -11.73 -8.84
N SER A 79 8.31 -11.06 -9.47
CA SER A 79 8.06 -10.31 -10.71
C SER A 79 8.04 -11.28 -11.89
N LYS A 80 6.86 -11.59 -12.40
CA LYS A 80 6.62 -12.54 -13.50
C LYS A 80 5.58 -12.00 -14.47
N TYR A 81 5.72 -12.31 -15.76
CA TYR A 81 4.71 -12.05 -16.77
C TYR A 81 3.65 -13.16 -16.78
N TYR A 82 2.38 -12.79 -16.87
CA TYR A 82 1.24 -13.70 -16.94
C TYR A 82 0.50 -13.49 -18.26
N ALA A 83 0.37 -14.54 -19.07
CA ALA A 83 -0.36 -14.45 -20.34
C ALA A 83 -1.87 -14.18 -20.17
N THR A 84 -2.40 -14.45 -18.98
CA THR A 84 -3.77 -14.13 -18.55
C THR A 84 -3.90 -12.74 -17.93
N GLY A 85 -2.79 -12.00 -17.80
CA GLY A 85 -2.71 -10.71 -17.12
C GLY A 85 -2.55 -10.82 -15.61
N TYR A 86 -3.54 -11.43 -14.94
CA TYR A 86 -3.55 -11.58 -13.49
C TYR A 86 -2.76 -12.83 -13.03
N PRO A 87 -1.97 -12.72 -11.93
CA PRO A 87 -1.38 -13.89 -11.28
C PRO A 87 -2.42 -14.89 -10.78
N ASP A 88 -2.16 -16.18 -10.99
CA ASP A 88 -3.00 -17.31 -10.56
C ASP A 88 -2.21 -18.39 -9.82
N ASP A 89 -0.95 -18.10 -9.48
CA ASP A 89 0.05 -19.09 -9.06
C ASP A 89 0.72 -18.72 -7.72
N GLU A 90 -0.05 -18.22 -6.75
CA GLU A 90 0.41 -17.78 -5.41
C GLU A 90 1.44 -16.63 -5.38
N TYR A 91 1.90 -16.12 -6.52
CA TYR A 91 2.84 -15.01 -6.59
C TYR A 91 2.16 -13.66 -6.86
N GLY A 92 2.87 -12.59 -6.55
CA GLY A 92 2.45 -11.23 -6.92
C GLY A 92 3.48 -10.17 -6.57
N VAL A 93 3.20 -8.94 -6.97
CA VAL A 93 3.98 -7.74 -6.64
C VAL A 93 3.07 -6.61 -6.13
N CYS A 94 3.62 -5.43 -5.89
CA CYS A 94 2.91 -4.28 -5.34
C CYS A 94 1.67 -3.87 -6.15
N THR A 95 1.75 -3.89 -7.48
CA THR A 95 0.62 -3.56 -8.35
C THR A 95 -0.50 -4.59 -8.28
N ASP A 96 -0.19 -5.85 -7.96
CA ASP A 96 -1.21 -6.89 -7.84
C ASP A 96 -2.08 -6.69 -6.59
N VAL A 97 -1.51 -6.12 -5.51
CA VAL A 97 -2.32 -5.69 -4.35
C VAL A 97 -3.40 -4.71 -4.83
N VAL A 98 -3.03 -3.66 -5.55
CA VAL A 98 -3.98 -2.65 -6.05
C VAL A 98 -4.94 -3.25 -7.07
N ALA A 99 -4.45 -4.07 -8.01
CA ALA A 99 -5.25 -4.65 -9.07
C ALA A 99 -6.33 -5.59 -8.53
N PHE A 100 -6.01 -6.50 -7.60
CA PHE A 100 -7.01 -7.36 -6.98
C PHE A 100 -7.96 -6.60 -6.04
N SER A 101 -7.49 -5.53 -5.40
CA SER A 101 -8.35 -4.69 -4.55
C SER A 101 -9.43 -3.97 -5.36
N LEU A 102 -9.06 -3.48 -6.54
CA LEU A 102 -9.98 -2.76 -7.44
C LEU A 102 -10.85 -3.68 -8.28
N LYS A 103 -10.32 -4.82 -8.73
CA LYS A 103 -11.04 -5.74 -9.62
C LYS A 103 -12.30 -6.28 -8.99
N ASP A 104 -12.20 -6.74 -7.74
CA ASP A 104 -13.33 -7.29 -6.99
C ASP A 104 -14.32 -6.19 -6.55
N SER A 105 -13.99 -4.90 -6.73
CA SER A 105 -14.88 -3.74 -6.53
C SER A 105 -15.40 -3.17 -7.86
N GLY A 106 -15.41 -3.97 -8.93
CA GLY A 106 -15.94 -3.56 -10.24
C GLY A 106 -14.99 -2.73 -11.12
N TYR A 107 -13.73 -2.55 -10.73
CA TYR A 107 -12.71 -1.80 -11.49
C TYR A 107 -11.60 -2.72 -12.00
N ASP A 108 -11.83 -3.41 -13.12
CA ASP A 108 -10.78 -4.23 -13.75
C ASP A 108 -9.69 -3.36 -14.39
N LEU A 109 -8.59 -3.16 -13.67
CA LEU A 109 -7.46 -2.35 -14.14
C LEU A 109 -6.86 -2.84 -15.45
N MET A 110 -6.92 -4.14 -15.74
CA MET A 110 -6.39 -4.69 -16.99
C MET A 110 -7.12 -4.11 -18.19
N ASP A 111 -8.45 -4.03 -18.12
CA ASP A 111 -9.30 -3.47 -19.16
C ASP A 111 -9.25 -1.94 -19.17
N LEU A 112 -9.34 -1.33 -17.98
CA LEU A 112 -9.40 0.12 -17.82
C LEU A 112 -8.11 0.80 -18.29
N VAL A 113 -6.95 0.31 -17.86
CA VAL A 113 -5.65 0.87 -18.28
C VAL A 113 -5.44 0.63 -19.77
N TYR A 114 -5.78 -0.56 -20.28
CA TYR A 114 -5.64 -0.85 -21.71
C TYR A 114 -6.44 0.09 -22.60
N ASN A 115 -7.71 0.35 -22.25
CA ASN A 115 -8.56 1.26 -23.01
C ASN A 115 -8.03 2.70 -22.92
N HIS A 116 -7.66 3.15 -21.73
CA HIS A 116 -7.12 4.50 -21.54
C HIS A 116 -5.79 4.71 -22.29
N VAL A 117 -4.89 3.72 -22.31
CA VAL A 117 -3.63 3.76 -23.08
C VAL A 117 -3.89 3.83 -24.58
N LYS A 118 -4.93 3.14 -25.09
CA LYS A 118 -5.28 3.20 -26.52
C LYS A 118 -5.79 4.59 -26.94
N GLU A 119 -6.52 5.26 -26.06
CA GLU A 119 -7.12 6.57 -26.33
C GLU A 119 -6.13 7.72 -26.11
N ASN A 120 -5.16 7.55 -25.21
CA ASN A 120 -4.25 8.62 -24.76
C ASN A 120 -2.77 8.19 -24.87
N ARG A 121 -2.40 7.61 -26.00
CA ARG A 121 -1.12 6.91 -26.21
C ARG A 121 0.11 7.78 -25.89
N GLU A 122 0.00 9.07 -26.15
CA GLU A 122 1.01 10.11 -25.94
C GLU A 122 1.32 10.38 -24.46
N LEU A 123 0.42 10.03 -23.54
CA LEU A 123 0.66 10.15 -22.10
C LEU A 123 1.58 9.05 -21.54
N TYR A 124 1.76 7.97 -22.31
CA TYR A 124 2.43 6.75 -21.86
C TYR A 124 3.75 6.52 -22.56
N ASN A 125 4.81 6.29 -21.77
CA ASN A 125 6.09 5.82 -22.27
C ASN A 125 6.12 4.30 -22.45
N ILE A 126 5.27 3.81 -23.35
CA ILE A 126 5.17 2.39 -23.74
C ILE A 126 5.70 2.28 -25.18
N ASP A 127 6.34 1.19 -25.57
CA ASP A 127 6.70 0.93 -26.97
C ASP A 127 5.60 0.12 -27.66
N THR A 128 5.25 -1.03 -27.06
CA THR A 128 4.19 -1.93 -27.50
C THR A 128 3.15 -2.04 -26.40
N ILE A 129 1.89 -1.71 -26.74
CA ILE A 129 0.77 -1.87 -25.80
C ILE A 129 0.54 -3.35 -25.56
N ASP A 130 0.56 -3.75 -24.29
CA ASP A 130 0.32 -5.12 -23.85
C ASP A 130 -0.63 -5.12 -22.66
N LYS A 131 -1.88 -5.48 -22.96
CA LYS A 131 -2.99 -5.54 -22.02
C LYS A 131 -2.65 -6.36 -20.77
N ASN A 132 -1.82 -7.40 -20.89
CA ASN A 132 -1.55 -8.33 -19.80
C ASN A 132 -0.49 -7.84 -18.81
N ILE A 133 0.20 -6.73 -19.10
CA ILE A 133 1.30 -6.24 -18.26
C ILE A 133 1.26 -4.73 -18.04
N ASP A 134 0.59 -3.96 -18.89
CA ASP A 134 0.55 -2.49 -18.77
C ASP A 134 -0.07 -2.02 -17.46
N PHE A 135 -1.13 -2.67 -16.98
CA PHE A 135 -1.75 -2.38 -15.68
C PHE A 135 -0.90 -2.82 -14.47
N ARG A 136 0.15 -3.61 -14.70
CA ARG A 136 1.09 -4.09 -13.66
C ARG A 136 2.39 -3.29 -13.64
N ARG A 137 2.42 -2.12 -14.28
CA ARG A 137 3.54 -1.18 -14.22
C ARG A 137 3.14 0.06 -13.42
N VAL A 138 3.88 0.32 -12.34
CA VAL A 138 3.64 1.48 -11.45
C VAL A 138 3.56 2.79 -12.23
N VAL A 139 4.46 3.01 -13.20
CA VAL A 139 4.48 4.23 -14.02
C VAL A 139 3.22 4.40 -14.88
N ASN A 140 2.62 3.31 -15.34
CA ASN A 140 1.38 3.36 -16.12
C ASN A 140 0.18 3.59 -15.22
N LEU A 141 0.16 2.95 -14.04
CA LEU A 141 -0.88 3.15 -13.04
C LEU A 141 -0.91 4.58 -12.52
N ASP A 142 0.25 5.21 -12.30
CA ASP A 142 0.33 6.63 -11.92
C ASP A 142 -0.34 7.53 -12.97
N VAL A 143 0.01 7.34 -14.25
CA VAL A 143 -0.61 8.09 -15.35
C VAL A 143 -2.11 7.83 -15.43
N TYR A 144 -2.54 6.58 -15.30
CA TYR A 144 -3.97 6.23 -15.31
C TYR A 144 -4.73 6.94 -14.18
N PHE A 145 -4.36 6.70 -12.92
CA PHE A 145 -5.07 7.27 -11.78
C PHE A 145 -5.05 8.80 -11.77
N LYS A 146 -3.94 9.42 -12.18
CA LYS A 146 -3.86 10.88 -12.29
C LYS A 146 -4.91 11.49 -13.25
N ASN A 147 -5.33 10.75 -14.27
CA ASN A 147 -6.27 11.22 -15.27
C ASN A 147 -7.71 10.72 -15.05
N THR A 148 -7.91 9.67 -14.25
CA THR A 148 -9.22 9.02 -14.10
C THR A 148 -9.76 8.97 -12.67
N ALA A 149 -8.96 9.36 -11.67
CA ALA A 149 -9.32 9.30 -10.25
C ALA A 149 -9.32 10.70 -9.62
N ILE A 150 -9.85 10.81 -8.39
CA ILE A 150 -9.74 12.03 -7.60
C ILE A 150 -8.30 12.16 -7.10
N VAL A 151 -7.61 13.23 -7.48
CA VAL A 151 -6.25 13.52 -7.01
C VAL A 151 -6.31 14.20 -5.64
N LEU A 152 -5.64 13.60 -4.66
CA LEU A 152 -5.59 14.06 -3.28
C LEU A 152 -4.23 14.67 -2.92
N THR A 153 -4.12 15.20 -1.70
CA THR A 153 -2.88 15.76 -1.17
C THR A 153 -1.83 14.68 -0.91
N ASN A 154 -0.58 14.92 -1.31
CA ASN A 154 0.56 14.09 -0.93
C ASN A 154 1.12 14.43 0.47
N ASP A 155 0.63 15.50 1.10
CA ASP A 155 1.02 15.87 2.47
C ASP A 155 0.41 14.88 3.49
N ILE A 156 1.26 14.02 4.05
CA ILE A 156 0.89 12.99 5.02
C ILE A 156 0.43 13.56 6.37
N ASN A 157 0.74 14.83 6.66
CA ASN A 157 0.29 15.48 7.90
C ASN A 157 -1.16 15.93 7.83
N LYS A 158 -1.76 15.98 6.63
CA LYS A 158 -3.22 16.20 6.46
C LYS A 158 -3.97 14.89 6.67
N ILE A 159 -3.84 14.33 7.88
CA ILE A 159 -4.26 12.95 8.20
C ILE A 159 -5.73 12.64 7.88
N GLY A 160 -6.62 13.63 7.89
CA GLY A 160 -8.04 13.48 7.53
C GLY A 160 -8.30 13.29 6.03
N GLU A 161 -7.38 13.74 5.17
CA GLU A 161 -7.50 13.61 3.71
C GLU A 161 -7.12 12.21 3.23
N TRP A 162 -6.37 11.46 4.04
CA TRP A 162 -5.94 10.10 3.75
C TRP A 162 -6.90 9.10 4.37
N GLN A 163 -7.63 8.35 3.55
CA GLN A 163 -8.65 7.40 3.99
C GLN A 163 -8.29 5.98 3.55
N GLY A 164 -8.72 5.00 4.33
CA GLY A 164 -8.52 3.60 3.96
C GLY A 164 -9.21 3.31 2.63
N GLY A 165 -8.52 2.68 1.69
CA GLY A 165 -9.00 2.38 0.33
C GLY A 165 -8.42 3.31 -0.73
N ASP A 166 -7.82 4.43 -0.32
CA ASP A 166 -7.09 5.30 -1.24
C ASP A 166 -5.87 4.58 -1.79
N ILE A 167 -5.36 5.06 -2.93
CA ILE A 167 -4.20 4.50 -3.60
C ILE A 167 -3.04 5.47 -3.42
N VAL A 168 -1.91 4.99 -2.91
CA VAL A 168 -0.67 5.76 -2.82
C VAL A 168 0.34 5.23 -3.82
N VAL A 169 0.92 6.13 -4.60
CA VAL A 169 1.96 5.84 -5.59
C VAL A 169 3.26 6.48 -5.15
N PHE A 170 4.32 5.68 -5.17
CA PHE A 170 5.71 6.11 -4.99
C PHE A 170 6.47 5.96 -6.31
N LYS A 171 7.66 6.56 -6.42
CA LYS A 171 8.49 6.52 -7.65
C LYS A 171 8.65 5.13 -8.30
N LYS A 172 8.69 4.06 -7.51
CA LYS A 172 8.84 2.66 -7.98
C LYS A 172 7.93 1.66 -7.27
N HIS A 173 6.92 2.13 -6.56
CA HIS A 173 6.08 1.28 -5.71
C HIS A 173 4.66 1.82 -5.62
N ILE A 174 3.71 0.98 -5.25
CA ILE A 174 2.31 1.36 -5.08
C ILE A 174 1.69 0.55 -3.94
N GLY A 175 0.65 1.08 -3.31
CA GLY A 175 -0.11 0.36 -2.30
C GLY A 175 -1.49 0.97 -2.07
N ILE A 176 -2.27 0.29 -1.24
CA ILE A 176 -3.56 0.77 -0.74
C ILE A 176 -3.36 1.38 0.65
N VAL A 177 -3.90 2.56 0.88
CA VAL A 177 -3.94 3.20 2.19
C VAL A 177 -4.83 2.38 3.11
N SER A 178 -4.35 2.05 4.32
CA SER A 178 -5.11 1.28 5.30
C SER A 178 -6.09 2.14 6.09
N ASP A 179 -7.16 1.53 6.59
CA ASP A 179 -8.04 2.05 7.64
C ASP A 179 -7.38 2.04 9.04
N LYS A 180 -6.14 1.55 9.15
CA LYS A 180 -5.32 1.57 10.37
C LYS A 180 -4.33 2.71 10.33
N ARG A 181 -4.14 3.35 11.48
CA ARG A 181 -3.28 4.52 11.67
C ARG A 181 -2.24 4.28 12.75
N ASN A 182 -1.11 4.96 12.64
CA ASN A 182 -0.09 5.00 13.68
C ASN A 182 -0.46 6.04 14.76
N LYS A 183 0.41 6.23 15.75
CA LYS A 183 0.17 7.15 16.88
C LYS A 183 0.05 8.63 16.48
N ASN A 184 0.55 9.00 15.31
CA ASN A 184 0.48 10.35 14.75
C ASN A 184 -0.75 10.55 13.86
N GLY A 185 -1.56 9.51 13.67
CA GLY A 185 -2.73 9.54 12.79
C GLY A 185 -2.39 9.28 11.32
N VAL A 186 -1.12 9.08 10.98
CA VAL A 186 -0.71 8.71 9.62
C VAL A 186 -1.12 7.27 9.34
N PRO A 187 -1.77 6.97 8.19
CA PRO A 187 -2.23 5.62 7.90
C PRO A 187 -1.08 4.67 7.57
N PHE A 188 -1.27 3.41 7.89
CA PHE A 188 -0.45 2.31 7.39
C PHE A 188 -0.73 2.12 5.89
N ILE A 189 0.19 1.49 5.17
CA ILE A 189 -0.01 1.11 3.77
C ILE A 189 -0.07 -0.41 3.67
N ILE A 190 -1.03 -0.92 2.92
CA ILE A 190 -1.10 -2.32 2.50
C ILE A 190 -0.42 -2.47 1.14
N HIS A 191 0.70 -3.16 1.10
CA HIS A 191 1.52 -3.32 -0.10
C HIS A 191 2.37 -4.60 -0.08
N HIS A 192 2.95 -4.93 -1.24
CA HIS A 192 3.81 -6.09 -1.40
C HIS A 192 5.15 -5.68 -2.05
N ALA A 193 6.19 -5.51 -1.24
CA ALA A 193 7.42 -4.83 -1.66
C ALA A 193 8.56 -5.77 -2.07
N ASN A 194 8.77 -6.88 -1.36
CA ASN A 194 9.92 -7.76 -1.59
C ASN A 194 9.75 -9.14 -0.92
N PRO A 195 10.61 -10.14 -1.23
CA PRO A 195 10.51 -11.50 -0.69
C PRO A 195 10.71 -11.64 0.83
N TYR A 196 11.28 -10.63 1.49
CA TYR A 196 11.60 -10.65 2.92
C TYR A 196 10.63 -9.83 3.76
N GLN A 197 9.59 -9.26 3.14
CA GLN A 197 8.57 -8.50 3.82
C GLN A 197 7.82 -9.40 4.81
N VAL A 198 7.74 -8.98 6.07
CA VAL A 198 7.14 -9.78 7.14
C VAL A 198 5.63 -9.58 7.20
N HIS A 199 5.17 -8.34 7.01
CA HIS A 199 3.76 -7.96 7.04
C HIS A 199 3.42 -7.17 5.78
N TYR A 200 2.24 -7.41 5.19
CA TYR A 200 1.79 -6.60 4.05
C TYR A 200 1.31 -5.21 4.45
N GLU A 201 0.93 -5.03 5.71
CA GLU A 201 0.43 -3.75 6.25
C GLU A 201 1.50 -3.13 7.16
N GLU A 202 2.20 -2.11 6.66
CA GLU A 202 3.38 -1.52 7.30
C GLU A 202 3.24 0.00 7.48
N ASP A 203 3.88 0.52 8.53
CA ASP A 203 3.98 1.97 8.77
C ASP A 203 5.21 2.50 8.03
N ILE A 204 4.97 3.04 6.82
CA ILE A 204 6.04 3.44 5.90
C ILE A 204 5.95 4.90 5.47
N LEU A 205 4.80 5.57 5.59
CA LEU A 205 4.60 6.89 4.98
C LEU A 205 5.58 7.95 5.53
N GLU A 206 5.79 7.99 6.85
CA GLU A 206 6.71 8.95 7.48
C GLU A 206 8.20 8.65 7.18
N GLN A 207 8.52 7.48 6.64
CA GLN A 207 9.88 7.06 6.29
C GLN A 207 10.20 7.24 4.81
N ARG A 208 9.24 7.71 4.00
CA ARG A 208 9.33 7.79 2.54
C ARG A 208 9.26 9.23 2.07
N ASP A 209 10.15 9.61 1.18
CA ASP A 209 10.26 10.94 0.57
C ASP A 209 9.95 10.92 -0.95
N ASP A 210 9.43 9.79 -1.44
CA ASP A 210 9.26 9.48 -2.85
C ASP A 210 7.79 9.24 -3.25
N ILE A 211 6.84 9.74 -2.46
CA ILE A 211 5.41 9.79 -2.81
C ILE A 211 5.25 10.72 -4.01
N ILE A 212 4.63 10.21 -5.08
CA ILE A 212 4.36 10.96 -6.31
C ILE A 212 2.88 11.12 -6.60
N GLY A 213 2.02 10.28 -6.01
CA GLY A 213 0.58 10.36 -6.19
C GLY A 213 -0.21 9.79 -5.02
N HIS A 214 -1.39 10.35 -4.81
CA HIS A 214 -2.39 9.90 -3.85
C HIS A 214 -3.76 10.09 -4.51
N TYR A 215 -4.52 9.00 -4.65
CA TYR A 215 -5.70 8.94 -5.49
C TYR A 215 -6.86 8.25 -4.79
N ARG A 216 -8.08 8.70 -5.07
CA ARG A 216 -9.32 8.05 -4.62
C ARG A 216 -10.21 7.69 -5.80
N ILE A 217 -10.72 6.46 -5.78
CA ILE A 217 -11.74 5.97 -6.70
C ILE A 217 -13.11 6.26 -6.10
N SER A 218 -14.00 6.84 -6.88
CA SER A 218 -15.38 7.20 -6.52
C SER A 218 -16.21 7.41 -7.78
#